data_AF-A0A6M3L456-F1
#
_entry.id   AF-A0A6M3L456-F1
#
_cell.length_a   1.000
_cell.length_b   1.000
_cell.length_c   1.000
_cell.angle_alpha   90.00
_cell.angle_beta   90.00
_cell.angle_gamma   90.00
#
_symmetry.space_group_name_H-M   'P 1'
#
loop_
_entity.id
_entity.type
_entity.pdbx_description
1 polymer ?
#
loop_
_entity_poly.entity_id
_entity_poly.type
_entity_poly.pdbx_seq_one_letter_code
_entity_poly.pdbx_strand_id
1 'polypeptide(L)'
;MFDLVIGWAGVALGLLVAPTQLWKILKTKQVNGISRATYTFLCLALVCYLIHAINIKDAVFITAQAINILANFTILVLLFGRAYDRRRQL
;
A
#
# COMPACT_ATOMS: atom_id res chain seq x y z
N MET A 1 21.44 -7.03 -16.49
CA MET A 1 21.19 -8.19 -15.60
C MET A 1 21.10 -7.76 -14.14
N PHE A 2 22.05 -6.96 -13.64
CA PHE A 2 22.00 -6.40 -12.28
C PHE A 2 20.75 -5.56 -12.00
N ASP A 3 20.31 -4.71 -12.93
CA ASP A 3 19.12 -3.86 -12.75
C ASP A 3 17.83 -4.68 -12.55
N LEU A 4 17.75 -5.83 -13.23
CA LEU A 4 16.61 -6.75 -13.09
C LEU A 4 16.58 -7.35 -11.68
N VAL A 5 17.73 -7.81 -11.17
CA VAL A 5 17.87 -8.42 -9.85
C VAL A 5 17.58 -7.39 -8.75
N ILE A 6 18.13 -6.18 -8.88
CA ILE A 6 17.91 -5.09 -7.92
C ILE A 6 16.44 -4.66 -7.92
N GLY A 7 15.81 -4.57 -9.10
CA GLY A 7 14.39 -4.24 -9.21
C GLY A 7 13.50 -5.26 -8.50
N TRP A 8 13.68 -6.55 -8.77
CA TRP A 8 12.90 -7.60 -8.10
C TRP A 8 13.21 -7.73 -6.60
N ALA A 9 14.45 -7.47 -6.17
CA ALA A 9 14.78 -7.37 -4.75
C ALA A 9 14.01 -6.20 -4.09
N GLY A 10 13.90 -5.06 -4.77
CA GLY A 10 13.07 -3.94 -4.35
C GLY A 10 11.60 -4.31 -4.19
N VAL A 11 11.04 -5.08 -5.13
CA VAL A 11 9.66 -5.61 -5.03
C VAL A 11 9.50 -6.51 -3.81
N ALA A 12 10.43 -7.44 -3.60
CA ALA A 12 10.41 -8.37 -2.48
C ALA A 12 10.51 -7.65 -1.12
N LEU A 13 11.34 -6.62 -1.02
CA LEU A 13 11.44 -5.80 0.20
C LEU A 13 10.21 -4.93 0.41
N GLY A 14 9.67 -4.32 -0.65
CA GLY A 14 8.44 -3.53 -0.59
C GLY A 14 7.24 -4.37 -0.14
N LEU A 15 7.21 -5.65 -0.55
CA LEU A 15 6.24 -6.64 -0.08
C LEU A 15 6.30 -6.89 1.43
N LEU A 16 7.42 -6.60 2.12
CA LEU A 16 7.48 -6.77 3.58
C LEU A 16 6.91 -5.55 4.32
N VAL A 17 6.93 -4.36 3.73
CA VAL A 17 6.54 -3.12 4.41
C VAL A 17 5.02 -3.07 4.64
N ALA A 18 4.24 -3.18 3.58
CA ALA A 18 2.78 -3.02 3.67
C ALA A 18 2.09 -4.08 4.57
N PRO A 19 2.52 -5.36 4.58
CA PRO A 19 1.98 -6.36 5.50
C PRO A 19 2.25 -6.06 6.98
N THR A 20 3.36 -5.41 7.35
CA THR A 20 3.57 -5.06 8.77
C THR A 20 2.53 -4.07 9.28
N GLN A 21 2.18 -3.08 8.45
CA GLN A 21 1.16 -2.09 8.78
C GLN A 21 -0.24 -2.73 8.81
N LEU A 22 -0.55 -3.59 7.82
CA LEU A 22 -1.81 -4.33 7.79
C LEU A 22 -1.93 -5.27 9.01
N TRP A 23 -0.87 -5.99 9.34
CA TRP A 23 -0.78 -6.85 10.52
C TRP A 23 -0.98 -6.06 11.81
N LYS A 24 -0.36 -4.89 11.94
CA LYS A 24 -0.55 -4.01 13.09
C LYS A 24 -2.03 -3.64 13.25
N ILE A 25 -2.68 -3.19 12.18
CA ILE A 25 -4.11 -2.82 12.20
C ILE A 25 -4.99 -4.02 12.58
N LEU A 26 -4.72 -5.19 12.01
CA LEU A 26 -5.50 -6.41 12.30
C LEU A 26 -5.29 -6.90 13.75
N LYS A 27 -4.05 -6.86 14.25
CA LYS A 27 -3.69 -7.32 15.60
C LYS A 27 -4.17 -6.35 16.68
N THR A 28 -3.95 -5.05 16.53
CA THR A 28 -4.30 -4.05 17.56
C THR A 28 -5.76 -3.64 17.48
N LYS A 29 -6.42 -3.86 16.33
CA LYS A 29 -7.74 -3.31 16.02
C LYS A 29 -7.83 -1.80 16.22
N GLN A 30 -6.69 -1.11 16.17
CA GLN A 30 -6.56 0.33 16.37
C GLN A 30 -6.04 0.98 15.09
N VAL A 31 -6.76 2.02 14.68
CA VAL A 31 -6.39 2.90 13.56
C VAL A 31 -6.17 4.34 14.03
N ASN A 32 -6.12 4.55 15.34
CA ASN A 32 -5.87 5.85 15.95
C ASN A 32 -4.47 6.35 15.53
N GLY A 33 -4.40 7.58 15.04
CA GLY A 33 -3.18 8.17 14.47
C GLY A 33 -2.93 7.86 12.99
N ILE A 34 -3.76 7.04 12.33
CA ILE A 34 -3.64 6.77 10.90
C ILE A 34 -4.57 7.70 10.11
N SER A 35 -3.99 8.58 9.31
CA SER A 35 -4.73 9.55 8.51
C SER A 35 -5.37 8.91 7.27
N ARG A 36 -6.71 8.99 7.18
CA ARG A 36 -7.46 8.55 5.99
C ARG A 36 -7.04 9.32 4.75
N ALA A 37 -6.90 10.64 4.87
CA ALA A 37 -6.51 11.51 3.76
C ALA A 37 -5.16 11.10 3.18
N THR A 38 -4.18 10.77 4.04
CA THR A 38 -2.86 10.30 3.62
C THR A 38 -2.97 9.05 2.76
N TYR A 39 -3.75 8.05 3.18
CA TYR A 39 -3.94 6.84 2.38
C TYR A 39 -4.74 7.06 1.10
N THR A 40 -5.70 8.00 1.08
CA THR A 40 -6.41 8.38 -0.14
C THR A 40 -5.45 8.99 -1.17
N PHE A 41 -4.65 9.99 -0.76
CA PHE A 41 -3.66 10.61 -1.65
C PHE A 41 -2.56 9.63 -2.07
N LEU A 42 -2.16 8.72 -1.17
CA LEU A 42 -1.20 7.68 -1.49
C LEU A 42 -1.75 6.73 -2.56
N CYS A 43 -2.99 6.27 -2.44
CA CYS A 43 -3.61 5.42 -3.47
C CYS A 43 -3.69 6.14 -4.81
N LEU A 44 -4.08 7.42 -4.82
CA LEU A 44 -4.11 8.23 -6.04
C LEU A 44 -2.72 8.35 -6.69
N ALA A 45 -1.69 8.65 -5.89
CA ALA A 45 -0.31 8.74 -6.37
C ALA A 45 0.19 7.41 -6.93
N LEU A 46 -0.12 6.28 -6.28
CA LEU A 46 0.26 4.95 -6.75
C LEU A 46 -0.41 4.60 -8.08
N VAL A 47 -1.67 4.99 -8.29
CA VAL A 47 -2.34 4.86 -9.60
C VAL A 47 -1.62 5.67 -10.66
N CYS A 48 -1.24 6.92 -10.37
CA CYS A 48 -0.46 7.74 -11.30
C CYS A 48 0.90 7.09 -11.64
N TYR A 49 1.59 6.52 -10.64
CA TYR A 49 2.84 5.80 -10.86
C TYR A 49 2.64 4.52 -11.66
N LEU A 50 1.55 3.79 -11.47
CA LEU A 50 1.24 2.62 -12.27
C LEU A 50 1.04 2.99 -13.74
N ILE A 51 0.29 4.06 -14.02
CA ILE A 51 0.12 4.58 -15.39
C ILE A 51 1.48 4.95 -15.99
N HIS A 52 2.33 5.62 -15.22
CA HIS A 52 3.69 5.95 -15.65
C HIS A 52 4.52 4.70 -15.95
N ALA A 53 4.47 3.68 -15.08
CA ALA A 53 5.17 2.41 -15.24
C ALA A 53 4.75 1.66 -16.52
N ILE A 54 3.44 1.67 -16.82
CA ILE A 54 2.89 1.11 -18.06
C ILE A 54 3.44 1.86 -19.28
N ASN A 55 3.51 3.20 -19.20
CA ASN A 55 4.00 4.03 -20.30
C ASN A 55 5.48 3.75 -20.62
N ILE A 56 6.33 3.53 -19.61
CA ILE A 56 7.74 3.16 -19.81
C ILE A 56 7.94 1.65 -20.07
N LYS A 57 6.86 0.85 -20.07
CA LYS A 57 6.86 -0.60 -20.30
C LYS A 57 7.75 -1.39 -19.31
N ASP A 58 7.89 -0.89 -18.09
CA ASP A 58 8.70 -1.54 -17.06
C ASP A 58 7.87 -2.55 -16.27
N ALA A 59 8.03 -3.84 -16.58
CA ALA A 59 7.31 -4.92 -15.93
C ALA A 59 7.57 -5.02 -14.41
N VAL A 60 8.78 -4.68 -13.96
CA VAL A 60 9.12 -4.75 -12.53
C VAL A 60 8.43 -3.60 -11.80
N PHE A 61 8.44 -2.41 -12.37
CA PHE A 61 7.79 -1.27 -11.75
C PHE A 61 6.25 -1.38 -11.80
N ILE A 62 5.69 -1.94 -12.88
CA ILE A 62 4.25 -2.25 -12.97
C ILE A 62 3.83 -3.21 -11.85
N THR A 63 4.56 -4.32 -11.66
CA THR A 63 4.22 -5.31 -10.63
C THR A 63 4.38 -4.73 -9.22
N ALA A 64 5.44 -3.95 -8.97
CA ALA A 64 5.64 -3.23 -7.72
C ALA A 64 4.43 -2.33 -7.38
N GLN A 65 3.99 -1.51 -8.33
CA GLN A 65 2.90 -0.57 -8.10
C GLN A 65 1.55 -1.25 -7.99
N ALA A 66 1.29 -2.31 -8.74
CA ALA A 66 0.07 -3.11 -8.59
C ALA A 66 -0.05 -3.70 -7.17
N ILE A 67 1.04 -4.28 -6.66
CA ILE A 67 1.11 -4.82 -5.29
C ILE A 67 0.88 -3.72 -4.25
N ASN A 68 1.56 -2.58 -4.41
CA ASN A 68 1.43 -1.44 -3.49
C ASN A 68 0.00 -0.89 -3.47
N ILE A 69 -0.66 -0.77 -4.62
CA ILE A 69 -2.06 -0.34 -4.71
C ILE A 69 -2.94 -1.32 -3.94
N LEU A 70 -2.81 -2.63 -4.19
CA LEU A 70 -3.64 -3.63 -3.52
C LEU A 70 -3.50 -3.56 -2.00
N ALA A 71 -2.27 -3.48 -1.48
CA ALA A 71 -2.03 -3.43 -0.05
C ALA A 71 -2.54 -2.13 0.59
N ASN A 72 -2.22 -0.96 0.00
CA ASN A 72 -2.64 0.33 0.54
C ASN A 72 -4.15 0.57 0.39
N PHE A 73 -4.76 0.08 -0.68
CA PHE A 73 -6.21 0.11 -0.86
C PHE A 73 -6.91 -0.75 0.20
N THR A 74 -6.38 -1.94 0.51
CA THR A 74 -6.90 -2.78 1.59
C THR A 74 -6.84 -2.06 2.94
N ILE A 75 -5.73 -1.39 3.26
CA ILE A 75 -5.61 -0.56 4.46
C ILE A 75 -6.63 0.57 4.45
N LEU A 76 -6.79 1.28 3.33
CA LEU A 76 -7.75 2.37 3.18
C LEU A 76 -9.19 1.90 3.42
N VAL A 77 -9.58 0.75 2.87
CA VAL A 77 -10.88 0.13 3.11
C VAL A 77 -11.08 -0.18 4.59
N LEU A 78 -10.07 -0.73 5.27
CA LEU A 78 -10.13 -0.98 6.72
C LEU A 78 -10.27 0.30 7.53
N LEU A 79 -9.63 1.40 7.11
CA LEU A 79 -9.72 2.70 7.78
C LEU A 79 -11.10 3.35 7.65
N PHE A 80 -11.82 3.09 6.55
CA PHE A 80 -13.20 3.54 6.34
C PHE A 80 -14.24 2.56 6.91
N GLY A 81 -13.85 1.32 7.22
CA GLY A 81 -14.72 0.30 7.80
C GLY A 81 -15.23 0.69 9.18
N ARG A 82 -16.56 0.65 9.37
CA ARG A 82 -17.24 1.03 10.63
C ARG A 82 -16.77 0.26 11.86
N ALA A 83 -16.23 -0.95 11.70
CA ALA A 83 -15.71 -1.76 12.79
C ALA A 83 -14.55 -1.09 13.56
N TYR A 84 -13.77 -0.24 12.87
CA TYR A 84 -12.64 0.48 13.45
C TYR A 84 -12.99 1.91 13.86
N ASP A 85 -13.98 2.52 13.21
CA ASP A 85 -14.46 3.86 13.57
C ASP A 85 -15.10 3.89 14.97
N ARG A 86 -15.81 2.83 15.37
CA ARG A 86 -16.43 2.72 16.71
C ARG A 86 -15.41 2.67 17.86
N ARG A 87 -14.18 2.18 17.63
CA ARG A 87 -13.10 2.18 18.64
C ARG A 87 -12.27 3.46 18.70
N ARG A 88 -12.49 4.40 17.77
CA ARG A 88 -11.85 5.74 17.81
C ARG A 88 -12.51 6.67 18.83
N GLN A 89 -13.76 6.39 19.21
CA GLN A 89 -14.54 7.21 20.15
C GLN A 89 -14.60 6.64 21.58
N LEU A 90 -13.93 5.51 21.84
CA LEU A 90 -13.72 4.93 23.18
C LEU A 90 -12.33 5.30 23.68
#